data_AF-A0A8S8YEG8-F1
#
_entry.id   AF-A0A8S8YEG8-F1
#
_cell.length_a   1.000
_cell.length_b   1.000
_cell.length_c   1.000
_cell.angle_alpha   90.00
_cell.angle_beta   90.00
_cell.angle_gamma   90.00
#
_symmetry.space_group_name_H-M   'P 1'
#
loop_
_entity.id
_entity.type
_entity.pdbx_description
1 polymer ?
#
loop_
_entity_poly.entity_id
_entity_poly.type
_entity_poly.pdbx_seq_one_letter_code
_entity_poly.pdbx_strand_id
1 'polypeptide(L)'
;MAGFSDRALAIQPTGVRKMFDMAGDDVISFGLGEPDFQPPLVAINAFHNAMLNGHNKYTTTAGLPALRKRIAETWTSRCPGLDESNVCMTMSGTNALLNIFATLVNPGQNVLLPEPYFPLYGPDVELWGGRLDSMSARLKTSLSQPSNILKPSSMRIHLPFCTISLQIQPGQPSLQNKEMSCLPSHNDTISG
;
A
#
# COMPACT_ATOMS: atom_id res chain seq x y z
N MET A 1 28.00 -23.38 -5.14
CA MET A 1 26.93 -23.64 -4.17
C MET A 1 25.97 -22.47 -4.27
N ALA A 2 24.75 -22.67 -4.78
CA ALA A 2 23.83 -21.56 -4.98
C ALA A 2 23.26 -21.14 -3.61
N GLY A 3 23.63 -19.94 -3.15
CA GLY A 3 23.07 -19.32 -1.94
C GLY A 3 21.73 -18.62 -2.23
N PHE A 4 21.17 -17.97 -1.20
CA PHE A 4 20.06 -17.03 -1.40
C PHE A 4 20.50 -15.86 -2.28
N SER A 5 19.56 -15.27 -3.03
CA SER A 5 19.84 -14.08 -3.84
C SER A 5 20.22 -12.89 -2.95
N ASP A 6 21.15 -12.04 -3.39
CA ASP A 6 21.61 -10.87 -2.63
C ASP A 6 20.46 -9.95 -2.18
N ARG A 7 19.45 -9.74 -3.03
CA ARG A 7 18.23 -8.98 -2.69
C ARG A 7 17.44 -9.56 -1.52
N ALA A 8 17.41 -10.89 -1.38
CA ALA A 8 16.71 -11.55 -0.28
C ALA A 8 17.50 -11.42 1.02
N LEU A 9 18.84 -11.42 0.94
CA LEU A 9 19.74 -11.21 2.08
C LEU A 9 19.78 -9.75 2.55
N ALA A 10 19.47 -8.80 1.67
CA ALA A 10 19.44 -7.37 1.98
C ALA A 10 18.24 -6.96 2.86
N ILE A 11 17.11 -7.68 2.75
CA ILE A 11 15.88 -7.33 3.48
C ILE A 11 16.04 -7.58 4.98
N GLN A 12 15.88 -6.52 5.76
CA GLN A 12 15.94 -6.58 7.22
C GLN A 12 14.56 -6.87 7.83
N PRO A 13 14.46 -7.74 8.85
CA PRO A 13 13.19 -7.96 9.55
C PRO A 13 12.76 -6.68 10.29
N THR A 14 11.47 -6.36 10.24
CA THR A 14 10.92 -5.14 10.83
C THR A 14 11.02 -5.16 12.36
N GLY A 15 11.21 -3.99 12.97
CA GLY A 15 11.25 -3.85 14.43
C GLY A 15 9.96 -4.32 15.10
N VAL A 16 8.80 -4.03 14.49
CA VAL A 16 7.49 -4.48 14.99
C VAL A 16 7.43 -6.00 15.05
N ARG A 17 7.90 -6.70 14.01
CA ARG A 17 7.88 -8.16 13.99
C ARG A 17 8.84 -8.77 15.00
N LYS A 18 10.06 -8.23 15.12
CA LYS A 18 11.02 -8.65 16.14
C LYS A 18 10.46 -8.49 17.55
N MET A 19 9.81 -7.35 17.85
CA MET A 19 9.18 -7.11 19.16
C MET A 19 8.02 -8.08 19.41
N PHE A 20 7.20 -8.34 18.40
CA PHE A 20 6.09 -9.29 18.51
C PHE A 20 6.58 -10.72 18.77
N ASP A 21 7.60 -11.18 18.04
CA ASP A 21 8.16 -12.53 18.19
C ASP A 21 8.88 -12.71 19.55
N MET A 22 9.29 -11.61 20.20
CA MET A 22 9.88 -11.61 21.55
C MET A 22 8.84 -11.50 22.67
N ALA A 23 7.61 -11.09 22.37
CA ALA A 23 6.57 -10.92 23.37
C ALA A 23 6.07 -12.30 23.86
N GLY A 24 5.97 -12.48 25.18
CA GLY A 24 5.39 -13.66 25.78
C GLY A 24 3.85 -13.60 25.85
N ASP A 25 3.24 -14.66 26.39
CA ASP A 25 1.77 -14.80 26.45
C ASP A 25 1.07 -13.81 27.38
N ASP A 26 1.79 -13.19 28.32
CA ASP A 26 1.27 -12.21 29.30
C ASP A 26 1.69 -10.78 28.94
N VAL A 27 1.47 -10.38 27.68
CA VAL A 27 1.83 -9.06 27.16
C VAL A 27 0.62 -8.39 26.53
N ILE A 28 0.42 -7.11 26.85
CA ILE A 28 -0.56 -6.26 26.15
C ILE A 28 0.09 -5.76 24.86
N SER A 29 -0.37 -6.28 23.72
CA SER A 29 0.16 -5.90 22.40
C SER A 29 -0.55 -4.66 21.84
N PHE A 30 0.21 -3.59 21.62
CA PHE A 30 -0.21 -2.40 20.87
C PHE A 30 0.48 -2.29 19.50
N GLY A 31 1.21 -3.33 19.08
CA GLY A 31 2.12 -3.26 17.93
C GLY A 31 1.51 -3.71 16.61
N LEU A 32 0.61 -4.70 16.62
CA LEU A 32 -0.05 -5.18 15.41
C LEU A 32 -1.37 -4.45 15.20
N GLY A 33 -1.62 -4.01 13.96
CA GLY A 33 -2.87 -3.37 13.56
C GLY A 33 -3.98 -4.37 13.19
N GLU A 34 -3.99 -5.55 13.78
CA GLU A 34 -5.06 -6.53 13.56
C GLU A 34 -6.30 -6.14 14.37
N PRO A 35 -7.50 -6.09 13.75
CA PRO A 35 -8.72 -5.80 14.49
C PRO A 35 -9.07 -6.91 15.49
N ASP A 36 -9.65 -6.53 16.63
CA ASP A 36 -10.06 -7.43 17.72
C ASP A 36 -11.46 -8.05 17.53
N PHE A 37 -12.15 -7.71 16.45
CA PHE A 37 -13.50 -8.21 16.15
C PHE A 37 -13.50 -9.34 15.13
N GLN A 38 -14.51 -10.21 15.25
CA GLN A 38 -14.75 -11.28 14.29
C GLN A 38 -15.26 -10.75 12.95
N PRO A 39 -14.93 -11.40 11.82
CA PRO A 39 -15.51 -11.05 10.52
C PRO A 39 -17.06 -11.03 10.56
N PRO A 40 -17.72 -10.10 9.83
CA PRO A 40 -19.18 -10.05 9.79
C PRO A 40 -19.79 -11.37 9.33
N LEU A 41 -20.90 -11.79 9.96
CA LEU A 41 -21.55 -13.08 9.68
C LEU A 41 -21.97 -13.24 8.20
N VAL A 42 -22.33 -12.14 7.54
CA VAL A 42 -22.63 -12.12 6.10
C VAL A 42 -21.44 -12.60 5.25
N ALA A 43 -20.20 -12.23 5.61
CA ALA A 43 -19.00 -12.64 4.90
C ALA A 43 -18.69 -14.12 5.16
N ILE A 44 -18.82 -14.56 6.41
CA ILE A 44 -18.63 -15.96 6.82
C ILE A 44 -19.59 -16.87 6.06
N ASN A 45 -20.89 -16.51 6.04
CA ASN A 45 -21.92 -17.28 5.34
C ASN A 45 -21.71 -17.29 3.82
N ALA A 46 -21.32 -16.17 3.22
CA ALA A 46 -21.04 -16.09 1.80
C ALA A 46 -19.86 -17.00 1.40
N PHE A 47 -18.79 -17.01 2.19
CA PHE A 47 -17.64 -17.90 1.98
C PHE A 47 -18.04 -19.37 2.11
N HIS A 48 -18.77 -19.72 3.18
CA HIS A 48 -19.27 -21.09 3.40
C HIS A 48 -20.11 -21.58 2.22
N ASN A 49 -21.08 -20.77 1.77
CA ASN A 49 -21.94 -21.13 0.65
C ASN A 49 -21.17 -21.24 -0.68
N ALA A 50 -20.18 -20.37 -0.92
CA ALA A 50 -19.32 -20.47 -2.10
C ALA A 50 -18.57 -21.81 -2.13
N MET A 51 -18.05 -22.26 -0.98
CA MET A 51 -17.36 -23.54 -0.86
C MET A 51 -18.30 -24.73 -1.09
N LEU A 52 -19.50 -24.72 -0.48
CA LEU A 52 -20.50 -25.77 -0.70
C LEU A 52 -20.96 -25.87 -2.16
N ASN A 53 -21.04 -24.74 -2.86
CA ASN A 53 -21.43 -24.67 -4.27
C ASN A 53 -20.25 -24.95 -5.23
N GLY A 54 -19.08 -25.37 -4.72
CA GLY A 54 -17.94 -25.75 -5.55
C GLY A 54 -17.21 -24.58 -6.22
N HIS A 55 -17.34 -23.35 -5.71
CA HIS A 55 -16.60 -22.17 -6.20
C HIS A 55 -15.14 -22.18 -5.73
N ASN A 56 -14.40 -23.25 -6.03
CA ASN A 56 -13.03 -23.51 -5.57
C ASN A 56 -12.04 -23.73 -6.73
N LYS A 57 -12.41 -23.28 -7.94
CA LYS A 57 -11.60 -23.40 -9.15
C LYS A 57 -10.92 -22.07 -9.47
N TYR A 58 -9.97 -22.13 -10.41
CA TYR A 58 -9.28 -20.93 -10.89
C TYR A 58 -10.28 -19.89 -11.40
N THR A 59 -10.01 -18.65 -11.02
CA THR A 59 -10.65 -17.47 -11.60
C THR A 59 -9.77 -16.92 -12.73
N THR A 60 -10.22 -15.85 -13.37
CA THR A 60 -9.32 -15.05 -14.23
C THR A 60 -8.16 -14.48 -13.39
N THR A 61 -7.04 -14.17 -14.05
CA THR A 61 -5.85 -13.62 -13.39
C THR A 61 -6.13 -12.33 -12.61
N ALA A 62 -6.98 -11.45 -13.16
CA ALA A 62 -7.38 -10.21 -12.49
C ALA A 62 -8.45 -10.43 -11.39
N GLY A 63 -9.04 -11.62 -11.29
CA GLY A 63 -10.11 -11.96 -10.36
C GLY A 63 -11.52 -11.88 -10.95
N LEU A 64 -12.49 -12.40 -10.17
CA LEU A 64 -13.88 -12.58 -10.56
C LEU A 64 -14.48 -11.31 -11.21
N PRO A 65 -14.98 -11.37 -12.46
CA PRO A 65 -15.51 -10.19 -13.16
C PRO A 65 -16.61 -9.47 -12.39
N ALA A 66 -17.56 -10.20 -11.79
CA ALA A 66 -18.64 -9.62 -11.00
C ALA A 66 -18.14 -8.84 -9.77
N LEU A 67 -17.09 -9.36 -9.11
CA LEU A 67 -16.47 -8.69 -7.95
C LEU A 67 -15.75 -7.41 -8.39
N ARG A 68 -14.96 -7.48 -9.47
CA ARG A 68 -14.25 -6.32 -10.02
C ARG A 68 -15.20 -5.19 -10.41
N LYS A 69 -16.29 -5.53 -11.12
CA LYS A 69 -17.33 -4.56 -11.49
C LYS A 69 -17.93 -3.90 -10.25
N ARG A 70 -18.30 -4.69 -9.24
CA ARG A 70 -18.88 -4.16 -8.00
C ARG A 70 -17.92 -3.23 -7.24
N ILE A 71 -16.63 -3.54 -7.24
CA ILE A 71 -15.59 -2.69 -6.65
C ILE A 71 -15.50 -1.37 -7.42
N ALA A 72 -15.45 -1.40 -8.76
CA ALA A 72 -15.40 -0.20 -9.58
C ALA A 72 -16.61 0.73 -9.33
N GLU A 73 -17.81 0.16 -9.29
CA GLU A 73 -19.06 0.88 -8.96
C GLU A 73 -19.00 1.53 -7.56
N THR A 74 -18.44 0.82 -6.57
CA THR A 74 -18.32 1.32 -5.19
C THR A 74 -17.38 2.52 -5.10
N TRP A 75 -16.41 2.61 -6.00
CA TRP A 75 -15.40 3.68 -6.04
C TRP A 75 -15.74 4.80 -7.02
N THR A 76 -16.80 4.69 -7.83
CA THR A 76 -17.16 5.69 -8.84
C THR A 76 -17.34 7.10 -8.25
N SER A 77 -17.84 7.22 -7.02
CA SER A 77 -18.00 8.53 -6.35
C SER A 77 -16.68 9.21 -6.00
N ARG A 78 -15.61 8.43 -5.81
CA ARG A 78 -14.27 8.91 -5.48
C ARG A 78 -13.42 9.07 -6.73
N CYS A 79 -13.65 8.22 -7.72
CA CYS A 79 -12.90 8.15 -8.97
C CYS A 79 -13.88 7.92 -10.13
N PRO A 80 -14.41 9.00 -10.71
CA PRO A 80 -15.28 8.90 -11.88
C PRO A 80 -14.57 8.18 -13.03
N GLY A 81 -15.27 7.31 -13.74
CA GLY A 81 -14.74 6.59 -14.90
C GLY A 81 -13.99 5.29 -14.60
N LEU A 82 -13.97 4.81 -13.35
CA LEU A 82 -13.49 3.45 -13.05
C LEU A 82 -14.45 2.39 -13.62
N ASP A 83 -13.88 1.42 -14.31
CA ASP A 83 -14.55 0.18 -14.73
C ASP A 83 -13.81 -1.06 -14.21
N GLU A 84 -14.33 -2.26 -14.49
CA GLU A 84 -13.71 -3.51 -14.04
C GLU A 84 -12.29 -3.73 -14.59
N SER A 85 -11.91 -3.09 -15.70
CA SER A 85 -10.56 -3.20 -16.28
C SER A 85 -9.51 -2.47 -15.46
N ASN A 86 -9.93 -1.48 -14.65
CA ASN A 86 -9.06 -0.77 -13.71
C ASN A 86 -8.88 -1.49 -12.37
N VAL A 87 -9.55 -2.62 -12.14
CA VAL A 87 -9.53 -3.35 -10.87
C VAL A 87 -8.81 -4.68 -11.05
N CYS A 88 -7.84 -4.96 -10.18
CA CYS A 88 -7.15 -6.25 -10.09
C CYS A 88 -7.23 -6.77 -8.66
N MET A 89 -7.74 -7.99 -8.50
CA MET A 89 -7.77 -8.68 -7.22
C MET A 89 -6.39 -9.23 -6.88
N THR A 90 -6.00 -9.09 -5.63
CA THR A 90 -4.75 -9.60 -5.07
C THR A 90 -5.04 -10.35 -3.79
N MET A 91 -4.06 -11.12 -3.31
CA MET A 91 -4.21 -11.91 -2.08
C MET A 91 -4.40 -11.04 -0.83
N SER A 92 -3.85 -9.82 -0.84
CA SER A 92 -3.93 -8.86 0.25
C SER A 92 -3.47 -7.48 -0.21
N GLY A 93 -3.70 -6.44 0.60
CA GLY A 93 -3.14 -5.10 0.36
C GLY A 93 -1.61 -5.10 0.25
N THR A 94 -0.93 -5.94 1.03
CA THR A 94 0.53 -6.12 0.93
C THR A 94 0.95 -6.69 -0.42
N ASN A 95 0.24 -7.69 -0.95
CA ASN A 95 0.54 -8.22 -2.27
C ASN A 95 0.24 -7.20 -3.38
N ALA A 96 -0.81 -6.38 -3.22
CA ALA A 96 -1.05 -5.26 -4.13
C ALA A 96 0.12 -4.27 -4.16
N LEU A 97 0.64 -3.86 -3.01
CA LEU A 97 1.78 -2.96 -2.91
C LEU A 97 3.04 -3.55 -3.57
N LEU A 98 3.35 -4.82 -3.27
CA LEU A 98 4.47 -5.51 -3.91
C LEU A 98 4.35 -5.51 -5.45
N ASN A 99 3.16 -5.79 -5.99
CA ASN A 99 2.90 -5.77 -7.43
C ASN A 99 3.01 -4.35 -8.01
N ILE A 100 2.61 -3.32 -7.26
CA ILE A 100 2.75 -1.91 -7.66
C ILE A 100 4.24 -1.55 -7.79
N PHE A 101 5.07 -1.89 -6.80
CA PHE A 101 6.51 -1.65 -6.91
C PHE A 101 7.15 -2.47 -8.03
N ALA A 102 6.74 -3.73 -8.19
CA ALA A 102 7.23 -4.59 -9.28
C ALA A 102 6.92 -4.04 -10.68
N THR A 103 5.81 -3.32 -10.83
CA THR A 103 5.36 -2.77 -12.12
C THR A 103 5.91 -1.38 -12.40
N LEU A 104 6.23 -0.59 -11.37
CA LEU A 104 6.61 0.81 -11.53
C LEU A 104 8.09 1.11 -11.27
N VAL A 105 8.81 0.26 -10.54
CA VAL A 105 10.22 0.49 -10.16
C VAL A 105 11.14 -0.31 -11.06
N ASN A 106 12.00 0.40 -11.79
CA ASN A 106 13.13 -0.20 -12.49
C ASN A 106 14.39 -0.21 -11.60
N PRO A 107 15.30 -1.18 -11.80
CA PRO A 107 16.59 -1.19 -11.12
C PRO A 107 17.36 0.13 -11.29
N GLY A 108 17.90 0.65 -10.18
CA GLY A 108 18.64 1.91 -10.13
C GLY A 108 17.76 3.17 -10.07
N GLN A 109 16.44 3.07 -10.16
CA GLN A 109 15.56 4.23 -9.99
C GLN A 109 15.49 4.67 -8.54
N ASN A 110 15.55 5.98 -8.31
CA ASN A 110 15.37 6.56 -6.98
C ASN A 110 13.88 6.66 -6.67
N VAL A 111 13.47 6.16 -5.50
CA VAL A 111 12.09 6.23 -5.01
C VAL A 111 12.07 7.04 -3.71
N LEU A 112 11.30 8.12 -3.72
CA LEU A 112 11.17 9.01 -2.57
C LEU A 112 10.06 8.51 -1.64
N LEU A 113 10.41 8.18 -0.39
CA LEU A 113 9.45 7.84 0.66
C LEU A 113 9.53 8.87 1.80
N PRO A 114 8.43 9.55 2.15
CA PRO A 114 8.44 10.45 3.29
C PRO A 114 8.34 9.66 4.60
N GLU A 115 9.16 9.97 5.59
CA GLU A 115 9.10 9.33 6.90
C GLU A 115 8.06 10.00 7.82
N PRO A 116 7.39 9.25 8.73
CA PRO A 116 7.43 7.79 8.88
C PRO A 116 6.53 7.09 7.85
N TYR A 117 7.02 6.02 7.23
CA TYR A 117 6.28 5.22 6.26
C TYR A 117 6.00 3.79 6.73
N PHE A 118 5.07 3.10 6.05
CA PHE A 118 4.73 1.72 6.38
C PHE A 118 5.93 0.79 6.14
N PRO A 119 6.35 -0.05 7.10
CA PRO A 119 7.64 -0.76 7.06
C PRO A 119 7.94 -1.60 5.82
N LEU A 120 6.94 -1.95 5.01
CA LEU A 120 7.14 -2.73 3.78
C LEU A 120 7.57 -1.88 2.56
N TYR A 121 7.33 -0.56 2.54
CA TYR A 121 7.60 0.23 1.34
C TYR A 121 9.08 0.28 0.97
N GLY A 122 9.98 0.46 1.94
CA GLY A 122 11.43 0.48 1.70
C GLY A 122 11.95 -0.85 1.16
N PRO A 123 11.72 -1.97 1.86
CA PRO A 123 12.07 -3.30 1.38
C PRO A 123 11.49 -3.65 0.00
N ASP A 124 10.24 -3.27 -0.30
CA ASP A 124 9.63 -3.54 -1.60
C ASP A 124 10.33 -2.77 -2.74
N VAL A 125 10.78 -1.54 -2.49
CA VAL A 125 11.59 -0.77 -3.45
C VAL A 125 12.94 -1.46 -3.71
N GLU A 126 13.64 -1.83 -2.64
CA GLU A 126 14.96 -2.48 -2.73
C GLU A 126 14.89 -3.86 -3.39
N LEU A 127 13.82 -4.62 -3.14
CA LEU A 127 13.59 -5.95 -3.72
C LEU A 127 13.56 -5.91 -5.26
N TRP A 128 13.06 -4.82 -5.84
CA TRP A 128 13.02 -4.58 -7.29
C TRP A 128 14.21 -3.75 -7.80
N GLY A 129 15.24 -3.55 -6.97
CA GLY A 129 16.49 -2.88 -7.33
C GLY A 129 16.40 -1.36 -7.34
N GLY A 130 15.31 -0.78 -6.85
CA GLY A 130 15.20 0.66 -6.64
C GLY A 130 16.14 1.13 -5.51
N ARG A 131 16.50 2.42 -5.56
CA ARG A 131 17.22 3.10 -4.48
C ARG A 131 16.22 3.91 -3.67
N LEU A 132 16.10 3.56 -2.40
CA LEU A 132 15.31 4.34 -1.46
C LEU A 132 16.01 5.66 -1.13
N ASP A 133 15.29 6.76 -1.32
CA ASP A 133 15.68 8.08 -0.79
C ASP A 133 14.60 8.52 0.21
N SER A 134 14.93 8.41 1.50
CA SER A 134 14.01 8.72 2.59
C SER A 134 14.05 10.21 2.91
N MET A 135 12.95 10.91 2.64
CA MET A 135 12.80 12.31 3.05
C MET A 135 12.17 12.36 4.45
N SER A 136 12.96 12.74 5.45
CA SER A 136 12.43 12.91 6.80
C SER A 136 11.44 14.06 6.85
N ALA A 137 10.14 13.77 7.06
CA ALA A 137 9.18 14.81 7.37
C ALA A 137 9.41 15.26 8.81
N ARG A 138 10.12 16.37 9.00
CA ARG A 138 10.29 16.98 10.32
C ARG A 138 8.89 17.32 10.86
N LEU A 139 8.40 16.55 11.83
CA LEU A 139 7.25 16.90 12.65
C LEU A 139 7.63 18.17 13.43
N LYS A 140 7.42 19.34 12.84
CA LYS A 140 7.46 20.60 13.57
C LYS A 140 6.19 20.69 14.41
N THR A 141 6.28 20.27 15.66
CA THR A 141 5.31 20.57 16.72
C THR A 141 5.37 22.05 17.07
N SER A 142 5.00 22.93 16.14
CA SER A 142 5.02 24.37 16.30
C SER A 142 3.96 24.99 15.38
N LEU A 143 2.98 25.68 15.97
CA LEU A 143 1.84 26.38 15.36
C LEU A 143 2.22 27.55 14.41
N SER A 144 3.35 27.48 13.71
CA SER A 144 3.80 28.54 12.81
C SER A 144 4.38 27.94 11.52
N GLN A 145 3.61 28.10 10.45
CA GLN A 145 3.88 27.60 9.09
C GLN A 145 5.19 28.14 8.49
N PRO A 146 5.79 27.36 7.60
CA PRO A 146 6.21 27.86 6.29
C PRO A 146 5.51 27.11 5.14
N SER A 147 5.30 27.82 4.04
CA SER A 147 4.28 27.60 3.00
C SER A 147 4.51 26.45 2.00
N ASN A 148 5.53 25.60 2.15
CA ASN A 148 5.82 24.50 1.20
C ASN A 148 5.93 23.11 1.84
N ILE A 149 5.28 22.89 2.99
CA ILE A 149 5.30 21.58 3.66
C ILE A 149 4.08 20.77 3.20
N LEU A 150 4.30 19.59 2.59
CA LEU A 150 3.24 18.60 2.36
C LEU A 150 2.52 18.34 3.68
N LYS A 151 1.20 18.59 3.71
CA LYS A 151 0.39 18.35 4.91
C LYS A 151 0.54 16.86 5.32
N PRO A 152 0.70 16.55 6.61
CA PRO A 152 0.92 15.19 7.10
C PRO A 152 -0.26 14.22 6.86
N SER A 153 -1.38 14.71 6.33
CA SER A 153 -2.56 13.89 6.00
C SER A 153 -2.47 13.18 4.63
N SER A 154 -1.34 13.17 3.93
CA SER A 154 -1.21 12.47 2.64
C SER A 154 0.25 12.16 2.36
N MET A 155 0.63 10.88 2.41
CA MET A 155 1.95 10.41 2.03
C MET A 155 1.99 10.23 0.52
N ARG A 156 2.95 10.85 -0.17
CA ARG A 156 3.13 10.76 -1.61
C ARG A 156 4.44 10.04 -1.91
N ILE A 157 4.36 8.89 -2.59
CA ILE A 157 5.51 8.22 -3.18
C ILE A 157 5.71 8.85 -4.56
N HIS A 158 6.85 9.50 -4.77
CA HIS A 158 7.19 10.05 -6.08
C HIS A 158 8.00 9.04 -6.87
N LEU A 159 7.40 8.55 -7.95
CA LEU A 159 8.03 7.79 -9.02
C LEU A 159 8.16 8.73 -10.24
N PRO A 160 9.11 8.49 -11.17
CA PRO A 160 9.39 9.41 -12.27
C PRO A 160 8.16 9.75 -13.14
N PHE A 161 7.16 8.87 -13.20
CA PHE A 161 5.93 9.06 -13.99
C PHE A 161 4.63 9.01 -13.16
N CYS A 162 4.71 8.82 -11.85
CA CYS A 162 3.52 8.60 -11.02
C CYS A 162 3.75 9.08 -9.60
N THR A 163 2.77 9.77 -9.02
CA THR A 163 2.78 10.07 -7.59
C THR A 163 1.71 9.24 -6.89
N ILE A 164 2.10 8.21 -6.15
CA ILE A 164 1.15 7.38 -5.40
C ILE A 164 0.87 8.07 -4.07
N SER A 165 -0.36 8.55 -3.89
CA SER A 165 -0.81 9.11 -2.61
C SER A 165 -1.38 8.00 -1.73
N LEU A 166 -0.63 7.56 -0.72
CA LEU A 166 -1.09 6.62 0.31
C LEU A 166 -1.53 7.41 1.54
N GLN A 167 -2.73 7.10 2.03
CA GLN A 167 -3.24 7.65 3.27
C GLN A 167 -2.83 6.72 4.41
N ILE A 168 -1.83 7.10 5.21
CA ILE A 168 -1.57 6.44 6.48
C ILE A 168 -2.56 7.04 7.48
N GLN A 169 -3.51 6.25 7.97
CA GLN A 169 -4.43 6.67 9.04
C GLN A 169 -4.13 5.89 10.32
N PRO A 170 -3.38 6.47 11.28
CA PRO A 170 -3.43 6.01 12.65
C PRO A 170 -4.76 6.47 13.27
N GLY A 171 -5.72 5.55 13.46
CA GLY A 171 -6.79 5.68 14.46
C GLY A 171 -8.02 6.57 14.15
N GLN A 172 -8.65 6.50 12.97
CA GLN A 172 -10.00 7.09 12.76
C GLN A 172 -10.94 6.15 11.96
N PRO A 173 -12.22 5.97 12.38
CA PRO A 173 -13.17 5.04 11.74
C PRO A 173 -14.10 5.67 10.68
N SER A 174 -13.87 6.88 10.17
CA SER A 174 -14.81 7.50 9.21
C SER A 174 -14.13 8.42 8.19
N LEU A 175 -14.25 8.05 6.91
CA LEU A 175 -13.76 8.81 5.76
C LEU A 175 -14.75 9.95 5.42
N GLN A 176 -14.30 11.20 5.53
CA GLN A 176 -14.87 12.30 4.76
C GLN A 176 -13.77 12.92 3.88
N ASN A 177 -14.01 12.82 2.57
CA ASN A 177 -13.43 13.57 1.45
C ASN A 177 -11.95 13.99 1.53
N LYS A 178 -11.10 13.32 0.74
CA LYS A 178 -9.89 13.96 0.17
C LYS A 178 -9.52 13.31 -1.17
N GLU A 179 -9.36 14.18 -2.14
CA GLU A 179 -9.24 13.93 -3.57
C GLU A 179 -8.00 13.12 -3.94
N MET A 180 -8.16 12.21 -4.89
CA MET A 180 -7.06 11.55 -5.59
C MET A 180 -6.89 12.27 -6.94
N SER A 181 -5.85 13.09 -7.07
CA SER A 181 -5.50 13.70 -8.35
C SER A 181 -4.22 13.09 -8.88
N CYS A 182 -4.32 12.44 -10.05
CA CYS A 182 -3.18 12.15 -10.89
C CYS A 182 -2.74 13.49 -11.51
N LEU A 183 -1.66 14.08 -11.02
CA LEU A 183 -1.08 15.25 -11.69
C LEU A 183 -0.35 14.75 -12.96
N PRO A 184 -0.57 15.39 -14.13
CA PRO A 184 0.18 15.05 -15.34
C PRO A 184 1.67 15.34 -15.10
N SER A 185 2.53 14.47 -15.63
CA SER A 185 3.97 14.67 -15.65
C SER A 185 4.30 16.00 -16.34
N HIS A 186 4.92 16.93 -15.61
CA HIS A 186 5.57 18.07 -16.23
C HIS A 186 6.73 17.55 -17.09
N ASN A 187 6.50 17.44 -18.40
CA ASN A 187 7.58 17.41 -19.38
C ASN A 187 8.15 18.82 -19.47
N ASP A 188 8.98 19.20 -18.51
CA ASP A 188 9.83 20.37 -18.67
C ASP A 188 11.07 19.93 -19.45
N THR A 189 10.95 20.14 -20.76
CA THR A 189 12.01 20.18 -21.75
C THR A 189 13.23 20.92 -21.18
N ILE A 190 14.31 20.20 -20.87
CA ILE A 190 15.63 20.81 -20.69
C ILE A 190 16.20 21.00 -22.10
N SER A 191 15.89 22.15 -22.68
CA SER A 191 16.62 22.74 -23.80
C SER A 191 17.20 24.07 -23.32
N GLY A 192 18.53 24.12 -23.21
CA GLY A 192 19.32 25.29 -22.81
C GLY A 192 20.74 24.90 -22.52
#